data_AF-A0A8C9XV85-F1
#
_entry.id   AF-A0A8C9XV85-F1
#
_cell.length_a   1.000
_cell.length_b   1.000
_cell.length_c   1.000
_cell.angle_alpha   90.00
_cell.angle_beta   90.00
_cell.angle_gamma   90.00
#
_symmetry.space_group_name_H-M   'P 1'
#
loop_
_entity.id
_entity.type
_entity.pdbx_description
1 polymer ?
#
loop_
_entity_poly.entity_id
_entity_poly.type
_entity_poly.pdbx_seq_one_letter_code
_entity_poly.pdbx_strand_id
1 'polypeptide(L)'
;MGSAEMCRDLAPEIDRLLRASNSYIKKKAALCAVHIVRKVHDLGELFAPAARSLLAEKNHGVLHGAVVLIIELCERNPETLERFRKVLPDLVQIMKGLVLSGYSPEHDVAGISDPFLQVRILRLLRILGHNNEGASDAMNDLLAQVATNTDSTKTVGNAVLYETVLTVLDIKSESGLRVLAVNILGRFLLNNDRNIRYIAMTSLQKIVGTDHNAVQRHRGTIVDCLKDQDASVKRRALELSLALVSASNVRSMMKELLLFLSSCPAELKAHAASGIFNAAERYAPSQRWHIDTILHVLTTAGGDVRDETVPNLIQLITNASELHCYTVHKLYRALLTDISQQSLVQVACWCIGEYGDLLLRGECQETEAVQVHAAQTQFYIPHVVPATRGFALTATMKLSTRITDNVDIVSIYGSCIDVELQQRAVEYNALFKKYDHMRYATRCPLVIRSLRMDVNVCDLLDLLGGSEETLQPSPAVGAPAPGLLINTASTAGGDLLDLLGVLEPAPLAPAPTVPVYEKDGVTLTLSCEKQSDTGLTVTLTASNSTDSDISSFTLQAAVPKSVQLHMKAPSGDSLPARGTAKVTQVVVLNNPNKVGLTHTHTNIHTHDTVQIDSFPGLDAAGQ
;
A
#
# COMPACT_ATOMS: atom_id res chain seq x y z
N MET A 1 30.97 17.85 -0.86
CA MET A 1 31.67 19.10 -0.54
C MET A 1 30.70 20.02 0.18
N GLY A 2 31.18 20.87 1.09
CA GLY A 2 30.35 21.66 2.01
C GLY A 2 29.94 20.87 3.25
N SER A 3 30.54 21.17 4.41
CA SER A 3 30.01 20.80 5.73
C SER A 3 28.97 21.83 6.18
N ALA A 4 28.18 21.51 7.22
CA ALA A 4 27.23 22.46 7.78
C ALA A 4 27.93 23.69 8.39
N GLU A 5 29.13 23.52 8.95
CA GLU A 5 29.97 24.60 9.48
C GLU A 5 30.43 25.54 8.36
N MET A 6 31.03 25.01 7.28
CA MET A 6 31.40 25.80 6.10
C MET A 6 30.20 26.57 5.51
N CYS A 7 28.99 25.99 5.58
CA CYS A 7 27.77 26.66 5.12
C CYS A 7 27.35 27.82 6.03
N ARG A 8 27.60 27.75 7.33
CA ARG A 8 27.38 28.85 8.29
C ARG A 8 28.42 29.95 8.11
N ASP A 9 29.70 29.59 8.09
CA ASP A 9 30.81 30.54 7.99
C ASP A 9 30.78 31.37 6.69
N LEU A 10 30.41 30.73 5.58
CA LEU A 10 30.38 31.38 4.26
C LEU A 10 29.06 32.09 3.94
N ALA A 11 27.97 31.86 4.66
CA ALA A 11 26.65 32.43 4.33
C ALA A 11 26.63 33.97 4.21
N PRO A 12 27.27 34.76 5.11
CA PRO A 12 27.33 36.22 4.97
C PRO A 12 28.09 36.68 3.71
N GLU A 13 29.14 35.95 3.32
CA GLU A 13 29.91 36.23 2.11
C GLU A 13 29.14 35.85 0.84
N ILE A 14 28.38 34.75 0.85
CA ILE A 14 27.49 34.40 -0.26
C ILE A 14 26.40 35.46 -0.44
N ASP A 15 25.77 35.96 0.63
CA ASP A 15 24.81 37.06 0.52
C ASP A 15 25.45 38.36 -0.01
N ARG A 16 26.68 38.68 0.42
CA ARG A 16 27.46 39.78 -0.15
C ARG A 16 27.69 39.61 -1.66
N LEU A 17 27.92 38.37 -2.11
CA LEU A 17 28.12 38.03 -3.53
C LEU A 17 26.81 38.00 -4.36
N LEU A 18 25.64 37.73 -3.75
CA LEU A 18 24.33 37.95 -4.40
C LEU A 18 24.13 39.43 -4.77
N ARG A 19 24.69 40.33 -3.96
CA ARG A 19 24.60 41.80 -4.10
C ARG A 19 25.73 42.41 -4.96
N ALA A 20 26.65 41.60 -5.50
CA ALA A 20 27.69 42.06 -6.43
C ALA A 20 27.12 42.50 -7.79
N SER A 21 27.81 43.35 -8.55
CA SER A 21 27.33 43.84 -9.87
C SER A 21 27.38 42.82 -11.01
N ASN A 22 28.18 41.75 -10.88
CA ASN A 22 28.46 40.83 -11.99
C ASN A 22 27.46 39.65 -12.03
N SER A 23 26.62 39.58 -13.05
CA SER A 23 25.62 38.52 -13.26
C SER A 23 26.21 37.10 -13.30
N TYR A 24 27.46 36.92 -13.77
CA TYR A 24 28.15 35.62 -13.74
C TYR A 24 28.47 35.16 -12.30
N ILE A 25 28.73 36.09 -11.39
CA ILE A 25 28.90 35.82 -9.96
C ILE A 25 27.52 35.58 -9.33
N LYS A 26 26.53 36.47 -9.57
CA LYS A 26 25.17 36.35 -9.01
C LYS A 26 24.56 34.97 -9.25
N LYS A 27 24.60 34.44 -10.49
CA LYS A 27 24.01 33.13 -10.81
C LYS A 27 24.69 31.95 -10.08
N LYS A 28 25.98 32.05 -9.77
CA LYS A 28 26.69 31.05 -8.94
C LYS A 28 26.38 31.23 -7.46
N ALA A 29 26.36 32.46 -6.98
CA ALA A 29 26.02 32.78 -5.59
C ALA A 29 24.58 32.34 -5.25
N ALA A 30 23.61 32.50 -6.14
CA ALA A 30 22.23 32.05 -5.94
C ALA A 30 22.13 30.53 -5.79
N LEU A 31 22.83 29.75 -6.63
CA LEU A 31 22.87 28.29 -6.51
C LEU A 31 23.73 27.82 -5.32
N CYS A 32 24.66 28.65 -4.83
CA CYS A 32 25.38 28.41 -3.58
C CYS A 32 24.49 28.65 -2.36
N ALA A 33 23.69 29.73 -2.34
CA ALA A 33 22.68 29.99 -1.32
C ALA A 33 21.64 28.85 -1.27
N VAL A 34 21.17 28.35 -2.42
CA VAL A 34 20.35 27.12 -2.51
C VAL A 34 21.01 25.92 -1.82
N HIS A 35 22.32 25.72 -2.01
CA HIS A 35 23.04 24.64 -1.34
C HIS A 35 23.13 24.85 0.18
N ILE A 36 23.35 26.09 0.63
CA ILE A 36 23.39 26.46 2.06
C ILE A 36 22.02 26.23 2.70
N VAL A 37 20.92 26.75 2.15
CA VAL A 37 19.55 26.59 2.67
C VAL A 37 19.16 25.11 2.74
N ARG A 38 19.53 24.31 1.73
CA ARG A 38 19.33 22.84 1.75
C ARG A 38 20.09 22.13 2.87
N LYS A 39 21.21 22.69 3.34
CA LYS A 39 22.11 22.08 4.34
C LYS A 39 21.90 22.61 5.77
N VAL A 40 21.54 23.88 5.91
CA VAL A 40 21.34 24.59 7.18
C VAL A 40 20.13 25.49 6.99
N HIS A 41 18.97 24.99 7.41
CA HIS A 41 17.66 25.57 7.03
C HIS A 41 17.46 26.95 7.68
N ASP A 42 17.96 27.09 8.91
CA ASP A 42 17.99 28.28 9.76
C ASP A 42 18.51 29.54 9.04
N LEU A 43 19.38 29.36 8.03
CA LEU A 43 19.98 30.46 7.26
C LEU A 43 19.09 30.96 6.11
N GLY A 44 17.90 30.39 5.92
CA GLY A 44 16.97 30.79 4.84
C GLY A 44 16.57 32.27 4.89
N GLU A 45 16.28 32.81 6.08
CA GLU A 45 15.83 34.20 6.22
C GLU A 45 16.88 35.22 5.77
N LEU A 46 18.18 34.93 5.95
CA LEU A 46 19.28 35.79 5.50
C LEU A 46 19.20 36.07 3.99
N PHE A 47 18.87 35.06 3.19
CA PHE A 47 18.88 35.15 1.74
C PHE A 47 17.55 35.65 1.15
N ALA A 48 16.44 35.66 1.91
CA ALA A 48 15.14 36.04 1.39
C ALA A 48 15.05 37.49 0.82
N PRO A 49 15.64 38.53 1.45
CA PRO A 49 15.67 39.87 0.88
C PRO A 49 16.47 39.94 -0.43
N ALA A 50 17.61 39.27 -0.49
CA ALA A 50 18.44 39.19 -1.68
C ALA A 50 17.70 38.44 -2.81
N ALA A 51 17.10 37.29 -2.52
CA ALA A 51 16.31 36.49 -3.46
C ALA A 51 15.18 37.31 -4.12
N ARG A 52 14.45 38.12 -3.34
CA ARG A 52 13.44 39.04 -3.91
C ARG A 52 14.06 40.08 -4.84
N SER A 53 15.19 40.68 -4.47
CA SER A 53 15.85 41.71 -5.29
C SER A 53 16.34 41.18 -6.65
N LEU A 54 16.68 39.89 -6.71
CA LEU A 54 17.19 39.25 -7.93
C LEU A 54 16.10 38.95 -8.97
N LEU A 55 14.82 39.06 -8.64
CA LEU A 55 13.74 38.93 -9.62
C LEU A 55 13.65 40.13 -10.59
N ALA A 56 14.27 41.26 -10.25
CA ALA A 56 14.39 42.43 -11.14
C ALA A 56 15.56 42.33 -12.15
N GLU A 57 16.33 41.24 -12.13
CA GLU A 57 17.47 41.03 -13.04
C GLU A 57 17.03 40.64 -14.45
N LYS A 58 17.57 41.35 -15.45
CA LYS A 58 17.34 41.03 -16.87
C LYS A 58 18.09 39.78 -17.35
N ASN A 59 19.05 39.27 -16.58
CA ASN A 59 19.82 38.09 -16.97
C ASN A 59 19.07 36.81 -16.57
N HIS A 60 18.56 36.07 -17.55
CA HIS A 60 17.82 34.81 -17.37
C HIS A 60 18.53 33.81 -16.45
N GLY A 61 19.86 33.68 -16.55
CA GLY A 61 20.65 32.78 -15.71
C GLY A 61 20.71 33.20 -14.23
N VAL A 62 20.62 34.49 -13.93
CA VAL A 62 20.47 35.00 -12.55
C VAL A 62 19.03 34.81 -12.07
N LEU A 63 18.05 35.11 -12.94
CA LEU A 63 16.63 35.01 -12.66
C LEU A 63 16.20 33.57 -12.36
N HIS A 64 16.67 32.58 -13.13
CA HIS A 64 16.50 31.15 -12.84
C HIS A 64 17.15 30.78 -11.49
N GLY A 65 18.32 31.34 -11.17
CA GLY A 65 18.96 31.15 -9.86
C GLY A 65 18.12 31.70 -8.71
N ALA A 66 17.51 32.88 -8.89
CA ALA A 66 16.61 33.50 -7.93
C ALA A 66 15.32 32.69 -7.74
N VAL A 67 14.66 32.26 -8.82
CA VAL A 67 13.44 31.44 -8.74
C VAL A 67 13.72 30.10 -8.05
N VAL A 68 14.85 29.43 -8.32
CA VAL A 68 15.22 28.20 -7.60
C VAL A 68 15.52 28.46 -6.12
N LEU A 69 16.13 29.60 -5.77
CA LEU A 69 16.34 30.00 -4.37
C LEU A 69 15.00 30.26 -3.65
N ILE A 70 14.05 30.93 -4.29
CA ILE A 70 12.73 31.20 -3.71
C ILE A 70 11.92 29.91 -3.54
N ILE A 71 12.00 28.97 -4.50
CA ILE A 71 11.39 27.63 -4.35
C ILE A 71 11.88 26.94 -3.06
N GLU A 72 13.19 26.89 -2.83
CA GLU A 72 13.76 26.22 -1.64
C GLU A 72 13.51 26.98 -0.33
N LEU A 73 13.22 28.28 -0.39
CA LEU A 73 12.80 29.07 0.77
C LEU A 73 11.31 28.83 1.10
N CYS A 74 10.44 28.78 0.08
CA CYS A 74 9.01 28.51 0.25
C CYS A 74 8.72 27.04 0.62
N GLU A 75 9.45 26.07 0.06
CA GLU A 75 9.36 24.64 0.40
C GLU A 75 9.91 24.30 1.82
N ARG A 76 10.34 25.30 2.61
CA ARG A 76 10.93 25.10 3.96
C ARG A 76 10.39 26.03 5.05
N ASN A 77 9.77 27.16 4.72
CA ASN A 77 9.25 28.12 5.71
C ASN A 77 7.93 28.75 5.23
N PRO A 78 6.78 28.39 5.85
CA PRO A 78 5.47 28.98 5.52
C PRO A 78 5.38 30.51 5.66
N GLU A 79 6.04 31.13 6.65
CA GLU A 79 6.07 32.60 6.75
C GLU A 79 6.76 33.22 5.54
N THR A 80 7.83 32.57 5.06
CA THR A 80 8.56 33.05 3.88
C THR A 80 7.72 32.88 2.62
N LEU A 81 6.92 31.82 2.52
CA LEU A 81 5.92 31.61 1.47
C LEU A 81 4.89 32.77 1.44
N GLU A 82 4.36 33.21 2.59
CA GLU A 82 3.47 34.39 2.65
C GLU A 82 4.16 35.69 2.21
N ARG A 83 5.42 35.89 2.62
CA ARG A 83 6.22 37.05 2.20
C ARG A 83 6.45 37.05 0.67
N PHE A 84 6.61 35.89 0.05
CA PHE A 84 6.77 35.75 -1.41
C PHE A 84 5.47 35.71 -2.23
N ARG A 85 4.31 35.34 -1.66
CA ARG A 85 2.99 35.49 -2.33
C ARG A 85 2.75 36.92 -2.83
N LYS A 86 3.30 37.93 -2.15
CA LYS A 86 3.24 39.36 -2.55
C LYS A 86 4.08 39.72 -3.79
N VAL A 87 4.89 38.78 -4.29
CA VAL A 87 5.76 38.92 -5.48
C VAL A 87 5.18 38.16 -6.68
N LEU A 88 4.03 37.51 -6.50
CA LEU A 88 3.29 36.83 -7.55
C LEU A 88 3.02 37.69 -8.81
N PRO A 89 2.62 38.98 -8.72
CA PRO A 89 2.40 39.80 -9.92
C PRO A 89 3.66 39.99 -10.77
N ASP A 90 4.82 40.13 -10.12
CA ASP A 90 6.11 40.28 -10.80
C ASP A 90 6.46 38.99 -11.56
N LEU A 91 6.30 37.83 -10.92
CA LEU A 91 6.49 36.50 -11.54
C LEU A 91 5.51 36.27 -12.71
N VAL A 92 4.25 36.68 -12.56
CA VAL A 92 3.24 36.60 -13.62
C VAL A 92 3.63 37.48 -14.81
N GLN A 93 4.09 38.71 -14.57
CA GLN A 93 4.51 39.61 -15.65
C GLN A 93 5.78 39.13 -16.36
N ILE A 94 6.74 38.55 -15.62
CA ILE A 94 7.93 37.89 -16.20
C ILE A 94 7.52 36.71 -17.08
N MET A 95 6.62 35.84 -16.62
CA MET A 95 6.15 34.69 -17.41
C MET A 95 5.36 35.13 -18.64
N LYS A 96 4.46 36.12 -18.53
CA LYS A 96 3.79 36.74 -19.69
C LYS A 96 4.81 37.31 -20.67
N GLY A 97 5.89 37.89 -20.17
CA GLY A 97 7.07 38.29 -20.96
C GLY A 97 7.69 37.12 -21.74
N LEU A 98 7.99 35.99 -21.09
CA LEU A 98 8.60 34.82 -21.75
C LEU A 98 7.68 34.15 -22.78
N VAL A 99 6.37 34.15 -22.54
CA VAL A 99 5.35 33.50 -23.40
C VAL A 99 4.97 34.38 -24.60
N LEU A 100 5.02 35.71 -24.46
CA LEU A 100 4.71 36.66 -25.55
C LEU A 100 5.95 37.19 -26.27
N SER A 101 7.14 37.11 -25.67
CA SER A 101 8.40 37.45 -26.33
C SER A 101 8.71 36.42 -27.40
N GLY A 102 8.70 36.86 -28.65
CA GLY A 102 9.28 36.12 -29.76
C GLY A 102 10.77 35.80 -29.54
N TYR A 103 11.26 34.95 -30.44
CA TYR A 103 12.61 34.40 -30.56
C TYR A 103 13.74 35.23 -29.90
N SER A 104 14.35 34.66 -28.86
CA SER A 104 15.57 35.18 -28.22
C SER A 104 16.78 34.31 -28.61
N PRO A 105 17.74 34.81 -29.42
CA PRO A 105 18.79 33.96 -30.01
C PRO A 105 19.68 33.19 -29.02
N GLU A 106 19.82 33.66 -27.78
CA GLU A 106 20.63 33.00 -26.75
C GLU A 106 19.85 31.98 -25.91
N HIS A 107 18.51 32.02 -25.93
CA HIS A 107 17.64 31.32 -24.97
C HIS A 107 16.45 30.59 -25.62
N ASP A 108 16.25 30.71 -26.94
CA ASP A 108 15.30 29.90 -27.70
C ASP A 108 15.74 28.43 -27.72
N VAL A 109 14.80 27.52 -27.46
CA VAL A 109 14.99 26.09 -27.71
C VAL A 109 13.83 25.57 -28.55
N ALA A 110 14.03 25.54 -29.87
CA ALA A 110 13.09 25.06 -30.88
C ALA A 110 11.79 25.88 -30.98
N GLY A 111 11.89 27.20 -30.90
CA GLY A 111 10.77 28.15 -31.02
C GLY A 111 10.15 28.57 -29.69
N ILE A 112 10.80 28.29 -28.57
CA ILE A 112 10.31 28.55 -27.20
C ILE A 112 11.39 29.30 -26.40
N SER A 113 11.05 30.51 -25.97
CA SER A 113 11.90 31.43 -25.20
C SER A 113 12.12 30.96 -23.75
N ASP A 114 13.30 30.42 -23.45
CA ASP A 114 13.73 29.91 -22.14
C ASP A 114 12.75 28.94 -21.43
N PRO A 115 12.60 27.70 -21.95
CA PRO A 115 11.72 26.70 -21.35
C PRO A 115 12.13 26.30 -19.92
N PHE A 116 13.42 26.44 -19.57
CA PHE A 116 13.92 26.08 -18.25
C PHE A 116 13.47 27.08 -17.19
N LEU A 117 13.58 28.38 -17.48
CA LEU A 117 13.04 29.44 -16.63
C LEU A 117 11.51 29.37 -16.55
N GLN A 118 10.83 29.13 -17.69
CA GLN A 118 9.37 28.94 -17.70
C GLN A 118 8.91 27.82 -16.75
N VAL A 119 9.49 26.62 -16.84
CA VAL A 119 9.20 25.49 -15.94
C VAL A 119 9.51 25.83 -14.47
N ARG A 120 10.59 26.59 -14.19
CA ARG A 120 10.89 27.02 -12.80
C ARG A 120 9.88 28.03 -12.27
N ILE A 121 9.43 28.98 -13.09
CA ILE A 121 8.39 29.93 -12.66
C ILE A 121 7.08 29.17 -12.43
N LEU A 122 6.67 28.26 -13.32
CA LEU A 122 5.47 27.43 -13.13
C LEU A 122 5.52 26.61 -11.83
N ARG A 123 6.65 25.97 -11.51
CA ARG A 123 6.81 25.28 -10.20
C ARG A 123 6.68 26.24 -9.01
N LEU A 124 7.25 27.44 -9.09
CA LEU A 124 7.10 28.44 -8.02
C LEU A 124 5.66 28.93 -7.90
N LEU A 125 4.96 29.16 -9.01
CA LEU A 125 3.55 29.51 -9.05
C LEU A 125 2.69 28.44 -8.36
N ARG A 126 2.94 27.14 -8.62
CA ARG A 126 2.27 26.04 -7.89
C ARG A 126 2.40 26.18 -6.38
N ILE A 127 3.64 26.35 -5.88
CA ILE A 127 3.92 26.44 -4.44
C ILE A 127 3.27 27.68 -3.80
N LEU A 128 3.27 28.82 -4.49
CA LEU A 128 2.66 30.05 -3.99
C LEU A 128 1.12 30.01 -4.00
N GLY A 129 0.53 29.34 -5.00
CA GLY A 129 -0.91 29.13 -5.15
C GLY A 129 -1.50 27.99 -4.32
N HIS A 130 -0.66 27.07 -3.84
CA HIS A 130 -1.09 25.97 -2.98
C HIS A 130 -1.83 26.51 -1.74
N ASN A 131 -2.98 25.90 -1.44
CA ASN A 131 -3.95 26.32 -0.42
C ASN A 131 -4.44 27.79 -0.47
N ASN A 132 -4.13 28.58 -1.51
CA ASN A 132 -4.43 30.02 -1.56
C ASN A 132 -5.23 30.43 -2.80
N GLU A 133 -6.50 30.79 -2.59
CA GLU A 133 -7.46 31.12 -3.66
C GLU A 133 -7.09 32.43 -4.37
N GLY A 134 -6.85 33.52 -3.63
CA GLY A 134 -6.47 34.81 -4.23
C GLY A 134 -5.15 34.77 -5.03
N ALA A 135 -4.20 33.91 -4.65
CA ALA A 135 -3.01 33.64 -5.44
C ALA A 135 -3.32 32.79 -6.69
N SER A 136 -4.18 31.77 -6.57
CA SER A 136 -4.64 30.94 -7.69
C SER A 136 -5.37 31.79 -8.75
N ASP A 137 -6.28 32.66 -8.33
CA ASP A 137 -7.03 33.57 -9.21
C ASP A 137 -6.10 34.53 -9.95
N ALA A 138 -5.13 35.13 -9.25
CA ALA A 138 -4.15 36.04 -9.86
C ALA A 138 -3.22 35.37 -10.90
N MET A 139 -3.17 34.04 -10.99
CA MET A 139 -2.40 33.30 -12.00
C MET A 139 -3.25 32.51 -13.02
N ASN A 140 -4.57 32.36 -12.83
CA ASN A 140 -5.45 31.60 -13.73
C ASN A 140 -5.34 32.09 -15.20
N ASP A 141 -5.39 33.40 -15.43
CA ASP A 141 -5.18 34.04 -16.75
C ASP A 141 -3.88 33.60 -17.43
N LEU A 142 -2.78 33.55 -16.67
CA LEU A 142 -1.47 33.18 -17.17
C LEU A 142 -1.41 31.69 -17.50
N LEU A 143 -1.94 30.84 -16.61
CA LEU A 143 -1.95 29.39 -16.82
C LEU A 143 -2.79 29.02 -18.05
N ALA A 144 -3.92 29.69 -18.26
CA ALA A 144 -4.70 29.58 -19.49
C ALA A 144 -3.89 30.02 -20.73
N GLN A 145 -3.24 31.19 -20.67
CA GLN A 145 -2.42 31.73 -21.76
C GLN A 145 -1.23 30.82 -22.13
N VAL A 146 -0.54 30.24 -21.14
CA VAL A 146 0.53 29.24 -21.37
C VAL A 146 -0.06 27.97 -22.00
N ALA A 147 -1.19 27.50 -21.50
CA ALA A 147 -1.87 26.29 -21.96
C ALA A 147 -2.39 26.39 -23.41
N THR A 148 -2.76 27.59 -23.89
CA THR A 148 -3.20 27.81 -25.27
C THR A 148 -2.06 28.14 -26.24
N ASN A 149 -1.04 28.89 -25.79
CA ASN A 149 -0.04 29.48 -26.70
C ASN A 149 1.23 28.63 -26.87
N THR A 150 1.51 27.68 -25.97
CA THR A 150 2.73 26.87 -26.03
C THR A 150 2.61 25.76 -27.09
N ASP A 151 3.57 25.70 -28.03
CA ASP A 151 3.55 24.65 -29.06
C ASP A 151 3.92 23.26 -28.51
N SER A 152 2.94 22.36 -28.58
CA SER A 152 3.08 20.93 -28.24
C SER A 152 3.76 20.06 -29.32
N THR A 153 4.16 20.55 -30.50
CA THR A 153 4.84 19.70 -31.49
C THR A 153 6.22 19.21 -31.05
N LYS A 154 6.85 19.88 -30.08
CA LYS A 154 8.20 19.56 -29.58
C LYS A 154 8.17 19.12 -28.12
N THR A 155 9.09 18.23 -27.74
CA THR A 155 9.28 17.78 -26.34
C THR A 155 9.49 18.95 -25.37
N VAL A 156 10.11 20.05 -25.84
CA VAL A 156 10.33 21.28 -25.06
C VAL A 156 9.01 21.92 -24.61
N GLY A 157 8.08 22.17 -25.54
CA GLY A 157 6.78 22.76 -25.21
C GLY A 157 5.88 21.78 -24.46
N ASN A 158 6.01 20.48 -24.73
CA ASN A 158 5.35 19.46 -23.90
C ASN A 158 5.87 19.45 -22.45
N ALA A 159 7.15 19.79 -22.19
CA ALA A 159 7.67 19.92 -20.83
C ALA A 159 7.15 21.18 -20.10
N VAL A 160 7.04 22.32 -20.81
CA VAL A 160 6.40 23.53 -20.28
C VAL A 160 4.92 23.25 -19.96
N LEU A 161 4.17 22.71 -20.93
CA LEU A 161 2.77 22.32 -20.76
C LEU A 161 2.57 21.28 -19.64
N TYR A 162 3.52 20.36 -19.44
CA TYR A 162 3.46 19.39 -18.34
C TYR A 162 3.54 20.07 -16.97
N GLU A 163 4.47 21.00 -16.76
CA GLU A 163 4.54 21.74 -15.48
C GLU A 163 3.33 22.68 -15.31
N THR A 164 2.80 23.28 -16.38
CA THR A 164 1.54 24.05 -16.36
C THR A 164 0.38 23.17 -15.90
N VAL A 165 0.26 21.95 -16.45
CA VAL A 165 -0.76 20.98 -16.02
C VAL A 165 -0.58 20.60 -14.56
N LEU A 166 0.64 20.28 -14.10
CA LEU A 166 0.90 19.97 -12.69
C LEU A 166 0.57 21.17 -11.78
N THR A 167 0.77 22.40 -12.25
CA THR A 167 0.42 23.63 -11.52
C THR A 167 -1.09 23.78 -11.38
N VAL A 168 -1.84 23.66 -12.48
CA VAL A 168 -3.32 23.77 -12.49
C VAL A 168 -3.99 22.73 -11.58
N LEU A 169 -3.49 21.50 -11.55
CA LEU A 169 -4.13 20.40 -10.82
C LEU A 169 -3.92 20.45 -9.30
N ASP A 170 -2.84 21.09 -8.86
CA ASP A 170 -2.41 21.16 -7.46
C ASP A 170 -2.93 22.41 -6.74
N ILE A 171 -3.19 23.51 -7.48
CA ILE A 171 -3.81 24.73 -6.94
C ILE A 171 -5.34 24.67 -7.02
N LYS A 172 -6.02 25.61 -6.34
CA LYS A 172 -7.48 25.81 -6.41
C LYS A 172 -7.87 26.60 -7.68
N SER A 173 -7.57 26.03 -8.85
CA SER A 173 -7.89 26.63 -10.15
C SER A 173 -9.37 26.49 -10.53
N GLU A 174 -9.84 27.35 -11.43
CA GLU A 174 -11.17 27.26 -12.04
C GLU A 174 -11.42 25.91 -12.77
N SER A 175 -12.66 25.43 -12.78
CA SER A 175 -13.03 24.15 -13.40
C SER A 175 -12.77 24.08 -14.91
N GLY A 176 -12.94 25.20 -15.64
CA GLY A 176 -12.61 25.26 -17.06
C GLY A 176 -11.13 25.00 -17.33
N LEU A 177 -10.26 25.54 -16.47
CA LEU A 177 -8.81 25.37 -16.56
C LEU A 177 -8.38 23.93 -16.20
N ARG A 178 -9.02 23.27 -15.22
CA ARG A 178 -8.81 21.83 -14.95
C ARG A 178 -9.22 20.94 -16.12
N VAL A 179 -10.36 21.22 -16.75
CA VAL A 179 -10.80 20.51 -17.97
C VAL A 179 -9.80 20.71 -19.12
N LEU A 180 -9.25 21.92 -19.29
CA LEU A 180 -8.17 22.18 -20.26
C LEU A 180 -6.90 21.38 -19.94
N ALA A 181 -6.50 21.29 -18.67
CA ALA A 181 -5.34 20.52 -18.24
C ALA A 181 -5.51 19.00 -18.50
N VAL A 182 -6.69 18.44 -18.20
CA VAL A 182 -6.99 17.03 -18.53
C VAL A 182 -7.02 16.81 -20.05
N ASN A 183 -7.58 17.73 -20.83
CA ASN A 183 -7.54 17.65 -22.29
C ASN A 183 -6.09 17.67 -22.83
N ILE A 184 -5.17 18.44 -22.23
CA ILE A 184 -3.74 18.45 -22.59
C ILE A 184 -3.09 17.08 -22.34
N LEU A 185 -3.35 16.47 -21.18
CA LEU A 185 -2.91 15.10 -20.90
C LEU A 185 -3.52 14.09 -21.88
N GLY A 186 -4.79 14.28 -22.27
CA GLY A 186 -5.44 13.51 -23.32
C GLY A 186 -4.75 13.60 -24.68
N ARG A 187 -4.18 14.76 -25.03
CA ARG A 187 -3.32 14.91 -26.23
C ARG A 187 -1.95 14.24 -26.04
N PHE A 188 -1.39 14.27 -24.84
CA PHE A 188 -0.12 13.58 -24.53
C PHE A 188 -0.26 12.06 -24.64
N LEU A 189 -1.42 11.48 -24.31
CA LEU A 189 -1.72 10.06 -24.55
C LEU A 189 -1.68 9.65 -26.03
N LEU A 190 -1.84 10.60 -26.97
CA LEU A 190 -1.77 10.37 -28.42
C LEU A 190 -0.36 10.64 -28.99
N ASN A 191 0.63 10.96 -28.15
CA ASN A 191 1.98 11.28 -28.61
C ASN A 191 2.77 10.00 -28.97
N ASN A 192 3.54 10.03 -30.06
CA ASN A 192 4.40 8.91 -30.46
C ASN A 192 5.48 8.59 -29.41
N ASP A 193 5.94 9.58 -28.64
CA ASP A 193 6.91 9.38 -27.56
C ASP A 193 6.29 8.64 -26.38
N ARG A 194 6.84 7.45 -26.08
CA ARG A 194 6.44 6.60 -24.95
C ARG A 194 6.64 7.29 -23.61
N ASN A 195 7.65 8.16 -23.48
CA ASN A 195 7.91 8.91 -22.25
C ASN A 195 6.77 9.89 -21.99
N ILE A 196 6.30 10.60 -23.03
CA ILE A 196 5.18 11.54 -22.95
C ILE A 196 3.88 10.81 -22.58
N ARG A 197 3.62 9.63 -23.17
CA ARG A 197 2.47 8.80 -22.79
C ARG A 197 2.57 8.25 -21.36
N TYR A 198 3.76 7.84 -20.91
CA TYR A 198 4.00 7.36 -19.55
C TYR A 198 3.76 8.46 -18.50
N ILE A 199 4.30 9.67 -18.68
CA ILE A 199 4.05 10.78 -17.74
C ILE A 199 2.58 11.23 -17.78
N ALA A 200 1.92 11.15 -18.94
CA ALA A 200 0.51 11.50 -19.06
C ALA A 200 -0.39 10.55 -18.25
N MET A 201 -0.22 9.23 -18.40
CA MET A 201 -0.95 8.25 -17.58
C MET A 201 -0.62 8.40 -16.10
N THR A 202 0.66 8.62 -15.75
CA THR A 202 1.10 8.81 -14.36
C THR A 202 0.45 10.05 -13.72
N SER A 203 0.24 11.13 -14.48
CA SER A 203 -0.51 12.30 -14.00
C SER A 203 -2.02 12.04 -13.94
N LEU A 204 -2.63 11.45 -14.98
CA LEU A 204 -4.06 11.11 -14.99
C LEU A 204 -4.45 10.16 -13.84
N GLN A 205 -3.55 9.25 -13.44
CA GLN A 205 -3.73 8.38 -12.28
C GLN A 205 -3.91 9.13 -10.96
N LYS A 206 -3.27 10.29 -10.78
CA LYS A 206 -3.47 11.15 -9.61
C LYS A 206 -4.80 11.90 -9.65
N ILE A 207 -5.24 12.28 -10.85
CA ILE A 207 -6.45 13.08 -11.08
C ILE A 207 -7.73 12.22 -10.95
N VAL A 208 -7.65 10.91 -11.19
CA VAL A 208 -8.82 10.03 -11.35
C VAL A 208 -9.71 9.93 -10.09
N GLY A 209 -9.16 10.21 -8.90
CA GLY A 209 -9.92 10.31 -7.65
C GLY A 209 -10.72 11.62 -7.52
N THR A 210 -10.17 12.74 -8.02
CA THR A 210 -10.78 14.07 -7.93
C THR A 210 -11.75 14.35 -9.09
N ASP A 211 -11.30 14.13 -10.32
CA ASP A 211 -11.99 14.54 -11.56
C ASP A 211 -12.25 13.35 -12.50
N HIS A 212 -12.77 12.22 -11.96
CA HIS A 212 -13.06 10.97 -12.68
C HIS A 212 -13.76 11.20 -14.04
N ASN A 213 -14.80 12.04 -14.07
CA ASN A 213 -15.59 12.33 -15.27
C ASN A 213 -14.80 13.02 -16.39
N ALA A 214 -13.72 13.75 -16.07
CA ALA A 214 -12.85 14.36 -17.06
C ALA A 214 -11.90 13.32 -17.67
N VAL A 215 -11.25 12.51 -16.82
CA VAL A 215 -10.33 11.43 -17.26
C VAL A 215 -11.07 10.37 -18.08
N GLN A 216 -12.31 10.02 -17.69
CA GLN A 216 -13.14 9.02 -18.38
C GLN A 216 -13.41 9.34 -19.86
N ARG A 217 -13.33 10.62 -20.28
CA ARG A 217 -13.46 11.02 -21.70
C ARG A 217 -12.35 10.42 -22.57
N HIS A 218 -11.16 10.22 -22.01
CA HIS A 218 -9.99 9.67 -22.71
C HIS A 218 -9.86 8.14 -22.58
N ARG A 219 -10.86 7.45 -22.00
CA ARG A 219 -10.78 6.00 -21.73
C ARG A 219 -10.41 5.14 -22.92
N GLY A 220 -10.83 5.52 -24.14
CA GLY A 220 -10.51 4.76 -25.37
C GLY A 220 -9.00 4.71 -25.60
N THR A 221 -8.35 5.87 -25.64
CA THR A 221 -6.89 5.99 -25.79
C THR A 221 -6.13 5.34 -24.65
N ILE A 222 -6.65 5.39 -23.41
CA ILE A 222 -6.06 4.72 -22.24
C ILE A 222 -6.10 3.20 -22.40
N VAL A 223 -7.24 2.64 -22.80
CA VAL A 223 -7.42 1.21 -23.07
C VAL A 223 -6.58 0.76 -24.27
N ASP A 224 -6.44 1.57 -25.31
CA ASP A 224 -5.56 1.25 -26.43
C ASP A 224 -4.07 1.28 -26.05
N CYS A 225 -3.67 2.00 -24.99
CA CYS A 225 -2.31 1.91 -24.44
C CYS A 225 -2.00 0.55 -23.77
N LEU A 226 -3.00 -0.28 -23.45
CA LEU A 226 -2.79 -1.70 -23.08
C LEU A 226 -2.15 -2.50 -24.22
N LYS A 227 -2.33 -2.04 -25.47
CA LYS A 227 -1.90 -2.68 -26.72
C LYS A 227 -0.54 -2.13 -27.23
N ASP A 228 0.16 -1.28 -26.45
CA ASP A 228 1.52 -0.83 -26.80
C ASP A 228 2.53 -2.00 -26.79
N GLN A 229 3.78 -1.74 -27.16
CA GLN A 229 4.87 -2.72 -27.05
C GLN A 229 5.68 -2.56 -25.75
N ASP A 230 5.66 -1.38 -25.13
CA ASP A 230 6.42 -1.11 -23.90
C ASP A 230 5.72 -1.59 -22.62
N ALA A 231 6.43 -2.34 -21.79
CA ALA A 231 5.90 -2.93 -20.57
C ALA A 231 5.56 -1.91 -19.47
N SER A 232 6.26 -0.76 -19.43
CA SER A 232 5.99 0.33 -18.47
C SER A 232 4.74 1.10 -18.88
N VAL A 233 4.56 1.31 -20.19
CA VAL A 233 3.33 1.86 -20.77
C VAL A 233 2.14 0.93 -20.46
N LYS A 234 2.27 -0.38 -20.72
CA LYS A 234 1.23 -1.37 -20.36
C LYS A 234 0.87 -1.35 -18.88
N ARG A 235 1.88 -1.30 -17.99
CA ARG A 235 1.69 -1.28 -16.53
C ARG A 235 0.85 -0.07 -16.09
N ARG A 236 1.19 1.15 -16.55
CA ARG A 236 0.39 2.35 -16.24
C ARG A 236 -0.98 2.37 -16.92
N ALA A 237 -1.09 1.84 -18.14
CA ALA A 237 -2.38 1.71 -18.82
C ALA A 237 -3.33 0.75 -18.09
N LEU A 238 -2.80 -0.34 -17.50
CA LEU A 238 -3.55 -1.28 -16.68
C LEU A 238 -4.04 -0.63 -15.37
N GLU A 239 -3.13 -0.01 -14.61
CA GLU A 239 -3.45 0.71 -13.37
C GLU A 239 -4.58 1.74 -13.58
N LEU A 240 -4.46 2.55 -14.64
CA LEU A 240 -5.43 3.59 -14.98
C LEU A 240 -6.74 3.03 -15.56
N SER A 241 -6.68 1.96 -16.35
CA SER A 241 -7.89 1.29 -16.86
C SER A 241 -8.70 0.65 -15.74
N LEU A 242 -8.04 0.10 -14.71
CA LEU A 242 -8.68 -0.45 -13.52
C LEU A 242 -9.29 0.66 -12.64
N ALA A 243 -8.57 1.76 -12.43
CA ALA A 243 -9.08 2.92 -11.67
C ALA A 243 -10.25 3.65 -12.37
N LEU A 244 -10.38 3.48 -13.69
CA LEU A 244 -11.50 4.00 -14.48
C LEU A 244 -12.72 3.07 -14.54
N VAL A 245 -12.70 1.89 -13.93
CA VAL A 245 -13.89 1.03 -13.88
C VAL A 245 -14.92 1.63 -12.93
N SER A 246 -16.17 1.75 -13.41
CA SER A 246 -17.32 2.16 -12.61
C SER A 246 -18.58 1.44 -13.05
N ALA A 247 -19.63 1.44 -12.20
CA ALA A 247 -20.87 0.69 -12.42
C ALA A 247 -21.56 0.96 -13.79
N SER A 248 -21.38 2.16 -14.36
CA SER A 248 -21.93 2.50 -15.68
C SER A 248 -21.12 1.92 -16.85
N ASN A 249 -19.82 1.66 -16.68
CA ASN A 249 -18.91 1.30 -17.76
C ASN A 249 -18.35 -0.13 -17.67
N VAL A 250 -18.50 -0.80 -16.51
CA VAL A 250 -17.92 -2.11 -16.16
C VAL A 250 -18.07 -3.18 -17.26
N ARG A 251 -19.27 -3.35 -17.84
CA ARG A 251 -19.53 -4.33 -18.92
C ARG A 251 -18.74 -4.10 -20.21
N SER A 252 -18.23 -2.89 -20.42
CA SER A 252 -17.37 -2.55 -21.56
C SER A 252 -15.90 -2.60 -21.20
N MET A 253 -15.49 -2.00 -20.07
CA MET A 253 -14.09 -2.04 -19.60
C MET A 253 -13.61 -3.46 -19.36
N MET A 254 -14.45 -4.31 -18.76
CA MET A 254 -14.06 -5.68 -18.40
C MET A 254 -13.76 -6.55 -19.64
N LYS A 255 -14.40 -6.31 -20.79
CA LYS A 255 -14.10 -7.05 -22.02
C LYS A 255 -12.67 -6.80 -22.50
N GLU A 256 -12.25 -5.54 -22.50
CA GLU A 256 -10.89 -5.14 -22.90
C GLU A 256 -9.86 -5.59 -21.85
N LEU A 257 -10.20 -5.57 -20.56
CA LEU A 257 -9.32 -6.06 -19.48
C LEU A 257 -9.12 -7.59 -19.53
N LEU A 258 -10.16 -8.38 -19.82
CA LEU A 258 -10.05 -9.83 -20.00
C LEU A 258 -9.29 -10.19 -21.30
N LEU A 259 -9.47 -9.39 -22.37
CA LEU A 259 -8.68 -9.51 -23.62
C LEU A 259 -7.20 -9.15 -23.40
N PHE A 260 -6.91 -8.18 -22.54
CA PHE A 260 -5.54 -7.90 -22.11
C PHE A 260 -4.98 -9.03 -21.24
N LEU A 261 -5.79 -9.64 -20.35
CA LEU A 261 -5.34 -10.73 -19.48
C LEU A 261 -4.84 -11.96 -20.27
N SER A 262 -5.48 -12.30 -21.40
CA SER A 262 -5.06 -13.42 -22.26
C SER A 262 -3.78 -13.14 -23.08
N SER A 263 -3.38 -11.87 -23.21
CA SER A 263 -2.15 -11.43 -23.88
C SER A 263 -1.15 -10.76 -22.93
N CYS A 264 -1.33 -10.96 -21.62
CA CYS A 264 -0.62 -10.26 -20.56
C CYS A 264 0.80 -10.82 -20.33
N PRO A 265 1.84 -9.97 -20.21
CA PRO A 265 3.14 -10.41 -19.71
C PRO A 265 3.02 -11.00 -18.30
N ALA A 266 3.74 -12.08 -18.00
CA ALA A 266 3.65 -12.80 -16.72
C ALA A 266 3.80 -11.86 -15.49
N GLU A 267 4.74 -10.90 -15.53
CA GLU A 267 4.94 -9.88 -14.47
C GLU A 267 3.68 -9.08 -14.11
N LEU A 268 2.77 -8.88 -15.07
CA LEU A 268 1.55 -8.09 -14.90
C LEU A 268 0.31 -8.97 -14.70
N LYS A 269 0.39 -10.26 -15.01
CA LYS A 269 -0.77 -11.16 -15.09
C LYS A 269 -1.48 -11.35 -13.75
N ALA A 270 -0.71 -11.51 -12.66
CA ALA A 270 -1.24 -11.55 -11.30
C ALA A 270 -1.89 -10.22 -10.86
N HIS A 271 -1.28 -9.09 -11.21
CA HIS A 271 -1.83 -7.77 -10.90
C HIS A 271 -3.12 -7.49 -11.68
N ALA A 272 -3.15 -7.82 -12.98
CA ALA A 272 -4.33 -7.73 -13.82
C ALA A 272 -5.47 -8.61 -13.31
N ALA A 273 -5.19 -9.88 -12.98
CA ALA A 273 -6.18 -10.81 -12.42
C ALA A 273 -6.75 -10.30 -11.08
N SER A 274 -5.90 -9.82 -10.16
CA SER A 274 -6.36 -9.25 -8.88
C SER A 274 -7.14 -7.95 -9.05
N GLY A 275 -6.76 -7.09 -10.01
CA GLY A 275 -7.48 -5.85 -10.32
C GLY A 275 -8.85 -6.13 -10.92
N ILE A 276 -8.93 -7.06 -11.87
CA ILE A 276 -10.18 -7.55 -12.46
C ILE A 276 -11.10 -8.13 -11.39
N PHE A 277 -10.58 -8.95 -10.47
CA PHE A 277 -11.35 -9.51 -9.35
C PHE A 277 -11.97 -8.40 -8.49
N ASN A 278 -11.16 -7.48 -7.97
CA ASN A 278 -11.63 -6.39 -7.11
C ASN A 278 -12.65 -5.48 -7.83
N ALA A 279 -12.46 -5.24 -9.13
CA ALA A 279 -13.37 -4.43 -9.95
C ALA A 279 -14.68 -5.17 -10.28
N ALA A 280 -14.66 -6.50 -10.45
CA ALA A 280 -15.86 -7.30 -10.57
C ALA A 280 -16.63 -7.34 -9.24
N GLU A 281 -15.93 -7.54 -8.12
CA GLU A 281 -16.52 -7.56 -6.77
C GLU A 281 -17.26 -6.27 -6.43
N ARG A 282 -16.66 -5.11 -6.74
CA ARG A 282 -17.24 -3.79 -6.44
C ARG A 282 -18.36 -3.36 -7.41
N TYR A 283 -18.35 -3.81 -8.66
CA TYR A 283 -19.20 -3.26 -9.72
C TYR A 283 -20.00 -4.29 -10.54
N ALA A 284 -20.06 -5.57 -10.15
CA ALA A 284 -20.83 -6.59 -10.85
C ALA A 284 -22.33 -6.24 -10.94
N PRO A 285 -22.93 -6.19 -12.16
CA PRO A 285 -24.33 -5.85 -12.34
C PRO A 285 -25.28 -7.06 -12.17
N SER A 286 -24.76 -8.27 -11.95
CA SER A 286 -25.50 -9.46 -11.50
C SER A 286 -24.54 -10.53 -10.99
N GLN A 287 -24.99 -11.41 -10.09
CA GLN A 287 -24.19 -12.55 -9.59
C GLN A 287 -23.71 -13.46 -10.74
N ARG A 288 -24.56 -13.71 -11.74
CA ARG A 288 -24.20 -14.48 -12.95
C ARG A 288 -23.01 -13.87 -13.69
N TRP A 289 -23.06 -12.58 -13.96
CA TRP A 289 -21.97 -11.88 -14.65
C TRP A 289 -20.68 -11.88 -13.80
N HIS A 290 -20.82 -11.82 -12.47
CA HIS A 290 -19.70 -11.88 -11.53
C HIS A 290 -18.99 -13.25 -11.59
N ILE A 291 -19.74 -14.34 -11.45
CA ILE A 291 -19.25 -15.73 -11.55
C ILE A 291 -18.61 -15.95 -12.93
N ASP A 292 -19.26 -15.51 -14.01
CA ASP A 292 -18.74 -15.63 -15.38
C ASP A 292 -17.41 -14.91 -15.59
N THR A 293 -17.25 -13.74 -14.95
CA THR A 293 -16.02 -12.94 -15.03
C THR A 293 -14.88 -13.60 -14.27
N ILE A 294 -15.10 -14.02 -13.01
CA ILE A 294 -14.05 -14.68 -12.21
C ILE A 294 -13.69 -16.04 -12.83
N LEU A 295 -14.65 -16.80 -13.36
CA LEU A 295 -14.37 -18.07 -14.04
C LEU A 295 -13.46 -17.86 -15.26
N HIS A 296 -13.67 -16.81 -16.06
CA HIS A 296 -12.78 -16.47 -17.18
C HIS A 296 -11.37 -16.07 -16.73
N VAL A 297 -11.24 -15.42 -15.57
CA VAL A 297 -9.92 -15.16 -14.94
C VAL A 297 -9.26 -16.47 -14.54
N LEU A 298 -9.99 -17.40 -13.89
CA LEU A 298 -9.45 -18.69 -13.46
C LEU A 298 -9.02 -19.60 -14.63
N THR A 299 -9.73 -19.58 -15.77
CA THR A 299 -9.31 -20.32 -16.97
C THR A 299 -8.10 -19.70 -17.68
N THR A 300 -7.84 -18.40 -17.50
CA THR A 300 -6.78 -17.66 -18.23
C THR A 300 -5.52 -17.45 -17.39
N ALA A 301 -5.68 -17.30 -16.07
CA ALA A 301 -4.66 -16.87 -15.12
C ALA A 301 -4.79 -17.58 -13.76
N GLY A 302 -5.36 -18.79 -13.71
CA GLY A 302 -5.60 -19.53 -12.47
C GLY A 302 -4.35 -19.97 -11.70
N GLY A 303 -3.16 -19.92 -12.32
CA GLY A 303 -1.87 -20.02 -11.63
C GLY A 303 -1.29 -18.69 -11.11
N ASP A 304 -1.87 -17.55 -11.52
CA ASP A 304 -1.41 -16.19 -11.20
C ASP A 304 -2.35 -15.46 -10.21
N VAL A 305 -3.50 -16.05 -9.84
CA VAL A 305 -4.44 -15.48 -8.88
C VAL A 305 -3.93 -15.58 -7.43
N ARG A 306 -4.40 -14.68 -6.56
CA ARG A 306 -4.25 -14.81 -5.09
C ARG A 306 -5.05 -16.00 -4.58
N ASP A 307 -4.56 -16.67 -3.54
CA ASP A 307 -5.24 -17.81 -2.90
C ASP A 307 -6.67 -17.46 -2.46
N GLU A 308 -6.88 -16.25 -1.91
CA GLU A 308 -8.19 -15.71 -1.50
C GLU A 308 -9.26 -15.67 -2.61
N THR A 309 -8.86 -15.73 -3.88
CA THR A 309 -9.79 -15.80 -5.03
C THR A 309 -10.66 -17.06 -4.96
N VAL A 310 -10.12 -18.18 -4.44
CA VAL A 310 -10.81 -19.47 -4.35
C VAL A 310 -11.92 -19.47 -3.29
N PRO A 311 -11.68 -19.17 -1.99
CA PRO A 311 -12.74 -19.12 -0.99
C PRO A 311 -13.77 -18.02 -1.29
N ASN A 312 -13.36 -16.85 -1.80
CA ASN A 312 -14.30 -15.78 -2.12
C ASN A 312 -15.23 -16.16 -3.29
N LEU A 313 -14.74 -16.86 -4.32
CA LEU A 313 -15.62 -17.39 -5.38
C LEU A 313 -16.53 -18.51 -4.86
N ILE A 314 -16.03 -19.41 -4.00
CA ILE A 314 -16.85 -20.45 -3.36
C ILE A 314 -17.99 -19.81 -2.54
N GLN A 315 -17.70 -18.76 -1.77
CA GLN A 315 -18.69 -18.01 -1.01
C GLN A 315 -19.70 -17.29 -1.92
N LEU A 316 -19.24 -16.67 -3.02
CA LEU A 316 -20.12 -16.06 -4.03
C LEU A 316 -21.08 -17.09 -4.65
N ILE A 317 -20.58 -18.26 -5.04
CA ILE A 317 -21.40 -19.34 -5.62
C ILE A 317 -22.40 -19.87 -4.60
N THR A 318 -21.98 -20.11 -3.36
CA THR A 318 -22.85 -20.61 -2.28
C THR A 318 -24.03 -19.68 -1.97
N ASN A 319 -23.83 -18.37 -2.13
CA ASN A 319 -24.87 -17.35 -1.96
C ASN A 319 -25.76 -17.16 -3.22
N ALA A 320 -25.46 -17.84 -4.33
CA ALA A 320 -26.13 -17.72 -5.61
C ALA A 320 -26.91 -19.02 -5.95
N SER A 321 -27.85 -19.39 -5.07
CA SER A 321 -28.51 -20.71 -5.11
C SER A 321 -29.26 -21.03 -6.42
N GLU A 322 -29.75 -20.01 -7.13
CA GLU A 322 -30.38 -20.13 -8.45
C GLU A 322 -29.36 -20.49 -9.56
N LEU A 323 -28.07 -20.19 -9.36
CA LEU A 323 -27.00 -20.36 -10.34
C LEU A 323 -26.15 -21.62 -10.11
N HIS A 324 -26.41 -22.42 -9.07
CA HIS A 324 -25.63 -23.62 -8.77
C HIS A 324 -25.55 -24.58 -9.98
N CYS A 325 -26.70 -24.92 -10.58
CA CYS A 325 -26.76 -25.85 -11.72
C CYS A 325 -25.94 -25.33 -12.92
N TYR A 326 -26.12 -24.06 -13.29
CA TYR A 326 -25.38 -23.39 -14.36
C TYR A 326 -23.87 -23.41 -14.12
N THR A 327 -23.46 -22.99 -12.91
CA THR A 327 -22.05 -22.81 -12.54
C THR A 327 -21.30 -24.14 -12.54
N VAL A 328 -21.93 -25.21 -12.05
CA VAL A 328 -21.31 -26.55 -11.95
C VAL A 328 -21.12 -27.18 -13.34
N HIS A 329 -22.10 -27.07 -14.23
CA HIS A 329 -21.95 -27.51 -15.63
C HIS A 329 -20.82 -26.74 -16.34
N LYS A 330 -20.69 -25.44 -16.08
CA LYS A 330 -19.65 -24.59 -16.67
C LYS A 330 -18.25 -24.88 -16.12
N LEU A 331 -18.12 -25.10 -14.81
CA LEU A 331 -16.88 -25.56 -14.17
C LEU A 331 -16.45 -26.94 -14.68
N TYR A 332 -17.38 -27.89 -14.82
CA TYR A 332 -17.07 -29.22 -15.35
C TYR A 332 -16.55 -29.15 -16.80
N ARG A 333 -17.20 -28.36 -17.68
CA ARG A 333 -16.72 -28.10 -19.06
C ARG A 333 -15.33 -27.46 -19.08
N ALA A 334 -15.05 -26.51 -18.18
CA ALA A 334 -13.74 -25.87 -18.09
C ALA A 334 -12.65 -26.87 -17.67
N LEU A 335 -12.95 -27.72 -16.67
CA LEU A 335 -12.06 -28.77 -16.18
C LEU A 335 -11.79 -29.89 -17.21
N LEU A 336 -12.76 -30.19 -18.08
CA LEU A 336 -12.54 -31.07 -19.24
C LEU A 336 -11.63 -30.44 -20.32
N THR A 337 -11.40 -29.13 -20.27
CA THR A 337 -10.58 -28.39 -21.24
C THR A 337 -9.15 -28.20 -20.74
N ASP A 338 -8.97 -27.81 -19.47
CA ASP A 338 -7.65 -27.68 -18.84
C ASP A 338 -7.70 -27.98 -17.33
N ILE A 339 -6.75 -28.79 -16.87
CA ILE A 339 -6.52 -29.16 -15.46
C ILE A 339 -5.24 -28.55 -14.87
N SER A 340 -4.49 -27.77 -15.66
CA SER A 340 -3.25 -27.12 -15.21
C SER A 340 -3.51 -25.98 -14.21
N GLN A 341 -4.60 -25.24 -14.39
CA GLN A 341 -4.99 -24.12 -13.54
C GLN A 341 -5.47 -24.61 -12.16
N GLN A 342 -4.57 -24.67 -11.17
CA GLN A 342 -4.86 -25.28 -9.87
C GLN A 342 -6.08 -24.65 -9.16
N SER A 343 -6.18 -23.32 -9.17
CA SER A 343 -7.29 -22.57 -8.56
C SER A 343 -8.65 -22.86 -9.23
N LEU A 344 -8.66 -23.11 -10.55
CA LEU A 344 -9.87 -23.55 -11.27
C LEU A 344 -10.29 -24.95 -10.80
N VAL A 345 -9.34 -25.89 -10.70
CA VAL A 345 -9.60 -27.27 -10.27
C VAL A 345 -10.10 -27.32 -8.83
N GLN A 346 -9.56 -26.50 -7.91
CA GLN A 346 -10.05 -26.41 -6.53
C GLN A 346 -11.52 -26.01 -6.45
N VAL A 347 -11.91 -24.92 -7.13
CA VAL A 347 -13.30 -24.45 -7.18
C VAL A 347 -14.20 -25.50 -7.86
N ALA A 348 -13.75 -26.08 -8.99
CA ALA A 348 -14.51 -27.10 -9.71
C ALA A 348 -14.76 -28.34 -8.84
N CYS A 349 -13.73 -28.90 -8.18
CA CYS A 349 -13.88 -30.02 -7.26
C CYS A 349 -14.85 -29.69 -6.11
N TRP A 350 -14.71 -28.51 -5.48
CA TRP A 350 -15.63 -28.11 -4.39
C TRP A 350 -17.09 -28.05 -4.87
N CYS A 351 -17.36 -27.34 -5.97
CA CYS A 351 -18.72 -27.19 -6.51
C CYS A 351 -19.32 -28.51 -6.98
N ILE A 352 -18.53 -29.40 -7.59
CA ILE A 352 -18.99 -30.73 -8.03
C ILE A 352 -19.23 -31.64 -6.81
N GLY A 353 -18.44 -31.51 -5.74
CA GLY A 353 -18.67 -32.21 -4.49
C GLY A 353 -20.01 -31.83 -3.83
N GLU A 354 -20.37 -30.55 -3.81
CA GLU A 354 -21.64 -30.10 -3.20
C GLU A 354 -22.87 -30.24 -4.10
N TYR A 355 -22.74 -29.92 -5.39
CA TYR A 355 -23.88 -29.78 -6.30
C TYR A 355 -23.87 -30.80 -7.46
N GLY A 356 -23.06 -31.86 -7.33
CA GLY A 356 -22.93 -32.90 -8.35
C GLY A 356 -24.23 -33.65 -8.68
N ASP A 357 -25.24 -33.61 -7.82
CA ASP A 357 -26.57 -34.15 -8.15
C ASP A 357 -27.34 -33.26 -9.15
N LEU A 358 -27.09 -31.95 -9.18
CA LEU A 358 -27.62 -31.06 -10.23
C LEU A 358 -26.91 -31.30 -11.58
N LEU A 359 -25.62 -31.64 -11.54
CA LEU A 359 -24.83 -32.03 -12.73
C LEU A 359 -25.32 -33.36 -13.32
N LEU A 360 -25.59 -34.36 -12.47
CA LEU A 360 -26.03 -35.69 -12.91
C LEU A 360 -27.47 -35.75 -13.43
N ARG A 361 -28.35 -34.83 -12.99
CA ARG A 361 -29.73 -34.72 -13.52
C ARG A 361 -29.79 -34.11 -14.93
N GLY A 362 -28.79 -33.31 -15.32
CA GLY A 362 -28.75 -32.66 -16.63
C GLY A 362 -29.82 -31.57 -16.86
N GLU A 363 -30.52 -31.12 -15.82
CA GLU A 363 -31.67 -30.18 -15.88
C GLU A 363 -31.27 -28.71 -16.18
N CYS A 364 -30.12 -28.48 -16.83
CA CYS A 364 -29.61 -27.15 -17.13
C CYS A 364 -30.19 -26.58 -18.44
N GLN A 365 -31.26 -25.79 -18.34
CA GLN A 365 -31.97 -25.22 -19.51
C GLN A 365 -31.10 -24.32 -20.42
N GLU A 366 -30.00 -23.76 -19.91
CA GLU A 366 -29.19 -22.73 -20.58
C GLU A 366 -27.81 -23.21 -21.04
N THR A 367 -27.49 -24.50 -20.91
CA THR A 367 -26.18 -25.06 -21.30
C THR A 367 -26.36 -26.54 -21.59
N GLU A 368 -25.94 -27.01 -22.76
CA GLU A 368 -26.26 -28.37 -23.23
C GLU A 368 -25.82 -29.41 -22.20
N ALA A 369 -26.73 -30.32 -21.83
CA ALA A 369 -26.49 -31.31 -20.79
C ALA A 369 -25.30 -32.21 -21.17
N VAL A 370 -24.22 -32.12 -20.40
CA VAL A 370 -23.04 -32.99 -20.58
C VAL A 370 -23.36 -34.31 -19.89
N GLN A 371 -23.39 -35.42 -20.63
CA GLN A 371 -23.67 -36.74 -20.05
C GLN A 371 -22.48 -37.26 -19.24
N VAL A 372 -22.37 -36.79 -17.99
CA VAL A 372 -21.35 -37.19 -17.02
C VAL A 372 -21.54 -38.66 -16.65
N HIS A 373 -20.64 -39.52 -17.11
CA HIS A 373 -20.58 -40.89 -16.63
C HIS A 373 -19.98 -40.91 -15.22
N ALA A 374 -20.53 -41.71 -14.30
CA ALA A 374 -20.04 -41.79 -12.91
C ALA A 374 -18.53 -42.16 -12.80
N ALA A 375 -18.01 -42.91 -13.79
CA ALA A 375 -16.58 -43.22 -13.89
C ALA A 375 -15.70 -42.02 -14.31
N GLN A 376 -16.26 -40.97 -14.93
CA GLN A 376 -15.52 -39.76 -15.35
C GLN A 376 -15.42 -38.72 -14.22
N THR A 377 -16.29 -38.78 -13.20
CA THR A 377 -16.18 -37.99 -11.97
C THR A 377 -15.14 -38.54 -10.97
N GLN A 378 -14.31 -39.50 -11.41
CA GLN A 378 -13.19 -40.05 -10.65
C GLN A 378 -11.95 -39.16 -10.77
N PHE A 379 -11.85 -38.14 -9.91
CA PHE A 379 -10.76 -37.16 -9.86
C PHE A 379 -9.39 -37.70 -9.37
N TYR A 380 -8.89 -38.80 -9.96
CA TYR A 380 -7.49 -39.19 -9.79
C TYR A 380 -6.60 -38.35 -10.71
N ILE A 381 -6.11 -37.21 -10.19
CA ILE A 381 -5.22 -36.31 -10.92
C ILE A 381 -3.79 -36.42 -10.31
N PRO A 382 -2.89 -37.25 -10.86
CA PRO A 382 -1.60 -37.55 -10.23
C PRO A 382 -0.56 -36.42 -10.28
N HIS A 383 -0.80 -35.34 -11.02
CA HIS A 383 0.16 -34.24 -11.25
C HIS A 383 -0.29 -32.91 -10.65
N VAL A 384 -0.92 -32.97 -9.47
CA VAL A 384 -1.66 -31.85 -8.85
C VAL A 384 -1.19 -31.61 -7.41
N VAL A 385 -1.16 -30.33 -6.98
CA VAL A 385 -0.65 -29.95 -5.64
C VAL A 385 -1.48 -30.58 -4.51
N PRO A 386 -0.89 -30.85 -3.32
CA PRO A 386 -1.58 -31.58 -2.24
C PRO A 386 -2.94 -30.98 -1.85
N ALA A 387 -3.02 -29.66 -1.69
CA ALA A 387 -4.27 -28.98 -1.33
C ALA A 387 -5.41 -29.29 -2.32
N THR A 388 -5.14 -29.23 -3.63
CA THR A 388 -6.11 -29.55 -4.68
C THR A 388 -6.47 -31.05 -4.71
N ARG A 389 -5.53 -31.95 -4.40
CA ARG A 389 -5.84 -33.38 -4.16
C ARG A 389 -6.74 -33.58 -2.94
N GLY A 390 -6.61 -32.75 -1.91
CA GLY A 390 -7.51 -32.71 -0.75
C GLY A 390 -8.93 -32.27 -1.12
N PHE A 391 -9.06 -31.22 -1.93
CA PHE A 391 -10.34 -30.81 -2.53
C PHE A 391 -10.99 -31.95 -3.34
N ALA A 392 -10.21 -32.61 -4.20
CA ALA A 392 -10.69 -33.74 -5.00
C ALA A 392 -11.16 -34.93 -4.12
N LEU A 393 -10.36 -35.34 -3.14
CA LEU A 393 -10.69 -36.46 -2.24
C LEU A 393 -11.97 -36.17 -1.41
N THR A 394 -12.14 -34.94 -0.93
CA THR A 394 -13.34 -34.51 -0.22
C THR A 394 -14.56 -34.40 -1.15
N ALA A 395 -14.37 -33.97 -2.41
CA ALA A 395 -15.42 -33.98 -3.42
C ALA A 395 -15.88 -35.40 -3.74
N THR A 396 -14.95 -36.34 -3.93
CA THR A 396 -15.21 -37.77 -4.12
C THR A 396 -15.99 -38.38 -2.96
N MET A 397 -15.63 -38.04 -1.71
CA MET A 397 -16.41 -38.47 -0.53
C MET A 397 -17.85 -37.93 -0.55
N LYS A 398 -18.05 -36.64 -0.86
CA LYS A 398 -19.40 -36.03 -0.99
C LYS A 398 -20.20 -36.58 -2.17
N LEU A 399 -19.55 -36.91 -3.29
CA LEU A 399 -20.19 -37.57 -4.43
C LEU A 399 -20.67 -38.99 -4.10
N SER A 400 -19.99 -39.71 -3.20
CA SER A 400 -20.41 -41.06 -2.80
C SER A 400 -21.77 -41.12 -2.10
N THR A 401 -22.30 -39.98 -1.62
CA THR A 401 -23.66 -39.87 -1.05
C THR A 401 -24.70 -39.41 -2.09
N ARG A 402 -24.29 -39.30 -3.35
CA ARG A 402 -25.04 -38.78 -4.51
C ARG A 402 -25.01 -39.75 -5.70
N ILE A 403 -23.96 -40.57 -5.81
CA ILE A 403 -23.74 -41.63 -6.81
C ILE A 403 -23.77 -43.00 -6.12
N THR A 404 -24.42 -43.99 -6.73
CA THR A 404 -24.61 -45.34 -6.14
C THR A 404 -23.48 -46.33 -6.48
N ASP A 405 -22.69 -46.06 -7.52
CA ASP A 405 -21.55 -46.91 -7.91
C ASP A 405 -20.37 -46.81 -6.93
N ASN A 406 -19.62 -47.91 -6.78
CA ASN A 406 -18.52 -48.01 -5.81
C ASN A 406 -17.36 -47.05 -6.10
N VAL A 407 -16.79 -46.49 -5.03
CA VAL A 407 -15.78 -45.42 -5.07
C VAL A 407 -14.46 -45.89 -4.44
N ASP A 408 -13.85 -46.94 -5.02
CA ASP A 408 -12.67 -47.61 -4.47
C ASP A 408 -11.42 -46.72 -4.33
N ILE A 409 -11.38 -45.59 -5.03
CA ILE A 409 -10.29 -44.60 -5.05
C ILE A 409 -9.84 -44.15 -3.66
N VAL A 410 -10.77 -44.06 -2.71
CA VAL A 410 -10.47 -43.64 -1.33
C VAL A 410 -9.52 -44.64 -0.63
N SER A 411 -9.52 -45.92 -1.02
CA SER A 411 -8.54 -46.89 -0.51
C SER A 411 -7.13 -46.67 -1.07
N ILE A 412 -6.97 -46.07 -2.26
CA ILE A 412 -5.66 -45.83 -2.90
C ILE A 412 -4.89 -44.73 -2.15
N TYR A 413 -5.59 -43.69 -1.69
CA TYR A 413 -4.96 -42.60 -0.93
C TYR A 413 -4.60 -42.97 0.53
N GLY A 414 -5.06 -44.12 1.05
CA GLY A 414 -4.75 -44.58 2.42
C GLY A 414 -3.27 -44.88 2.67
N SER A 415 -2.45 -45.00 1.61
CA SER A 415 -0.99 -45.12 1.67
C SER A 415 -0.26 -43.92 1.04
N CYS A 416 -0.87 -42.74 1.05
CA CYS A 416 -0.19 -41.52 0.60
C CYS A 416 0.94 -41.12 1.56
N ILE A 417 1.99 -40.49 1.03
CA ILE A 417 3.11 -39.91 1.82
C ILE A 417 2.66 -38.60 2.49
N ASP A 418 1.65 -37.95 1.93
CA ASP A 418 1.06 -36.72 2.48
C ASP A 418 0.12 -37.06 3.63
N VAL A 419 0.44 -36.58 4.83
CA VAL A 419 -0.27 -36.87 6.08
C VAL A 419 -1.73 -36.39 6.03
N GLU A 420 -2.00 -35.27 5.36
CA GLU A 420 -3.33 -34.66 5.28
C GLU A 420 -4.24 -35.54 4.40
N LEU A 421 -3.74 -35.92 3.23
CA LEU A 421 -4.43 -36.81 2.30
C LEU A 421 -4.59 -38.22 2.86
N GLN A 422 -3.57 -38.73 3.56
CA GLN A 422 -3.63 -40.04 4.21
C GLN A 422 -4.69 -40.06 5.32
N GLN A 423 -4.72 -39.05 6.19
CA GLN A 423 -5.69 -38.96 7.27
C GLN A 423 -7.12 -38.93 6.72
N ARG A 424 -7.42 -38.01 5.78
CA ARG A 424 -8.74 -37.96 5.11
C ARG A 424 -9.10 -39.30 4.47
N ALA A 425 -8.17 -39.94 3.77
CA ALA A 425 -8.44 -41.19 3.09
C ALA A 425 -8.75 -42.34 4.06
N VAL A 426 -8.02 -42.45 5.17
CA VAL A 426 -8.26 -43.47 6.20
C VAL A 426 -9.59 -43.24 6.92
N GLU A 427 -9.91 -42.00 7.28
CA GLU A 427 -11.19 -41.62 7.89
C GLU A 427 -12.38 -41.92 6.97
N TYR A 428 -12.31 -41.48 5.70
CA TYR A 428 -13.37 -41.74 4.73
C TYR A 428 -13.53 -43.25 4.47
N ASN A 429 -12.44 -44.01 4.36
CA ASN A 429 -12.47 -45.47 4.20
C ASN A 429 -13.10 -46.19 5.41
N ALA A 430 -12.89 -45.67 6.63
CA ALA A 430 -13.59 -46.16 7.82
C ALA A 430 -15.10 -45.89 7.77
N LEU A 431 -15.53 -44.73 7.26
CA LEU A 431 -16.95 -44.43 7.04
C LEU A 431 -17.57 -45.39 6.01
N PHE A 432 -16.92 -45.63 4.86
CA PHE A 432 -17.38 -46.61 3.87
C PHE A 432 -17.50 -48.04 4.44
N LYS A 433 -16.51 -48.51 5.20
CA LYS A 433 -16.43 -49.91 5.64
C LYS A 433 -17.18 -50.25 6.92
N LYS A 434 -17.48 -49.26 7.78
CA LYS A 434 -18.13 -49.49 9.08
C LYS A 434 -19.42 -48.70 9.31
N TYR A 435 -19.56 -47.53 8.70
CA TYR A 435 -20.56 -46.54 9.08
C TYR A 435 -21.32 -45.97 7.87
N ASP A 436 -21.63 -46.85 6.91
CA ASP A 436 -22.25 -46.47 5.63
C ASP A 436 -23.52 -45.62 5.80
N HIS A 437 -24.37 -46.01 6.74
CA HIS A 437 -25.60 -45.31 7.12
C HIS A 437 -25.35 -43.89 7.67
N MET A 438 -24.17 -43.59 8.23
CA MET A 438 -23.82 -42.25 8.72
C MET A 438 -23.26 -41.35 7.62
N ARG A 439 -22.94 -41.85 6.42
CA ARG A 439 -22.42 -41.00 5.32
C ARG A 439 -23.38 -39.87 4.94
N TYR A 440 -24.69 -40.03 5.15
CA TYR A 440 -25.68 -38.97 4.93
C TYR A 440 -25.50 -37.72 5.83
N ALA A 441 -24.75 -37.81 6.95
CA ALA A 441 -24.46 -36.66 7.80
C ALA A 441 -23.51 -35.65 7.12
N THR A 442 -22.69 -36.06 6.14
CA THR A 442 -21.78 -35.16 5.41
C THR A 442 -22.48 -34.34 4.32
N ARG A 443 -23.82 -34.21 4.39
CA ARG A 443 -24.65 -33.39 3.49
C ARG A 443 -24.89 -31.98 4.01
N CYS A 444 -24.52 -31.67 5.25
CA CYS A 444 -24.52 -30.30 5.75
C CYS A 444 -23.41 -29.51 5.02
N PRO A 445 -23.73 -28.44 4.26
CA PRO A 445 -22.69 -27.60 3.70
C PRO A 445 -21.91 -26.96 4.85
N LEU A 446 -20.59 -27.13 4.85
CA LEU A 446 -19.71 -26.34 5.71
C LEU A 446 -19.80 -24.90 5.22
N VAL A 447 -20.66 -24.11 5.87
CA VAL A 447 -20.77 -22.68 5.61
C VAL A 447 -19.43 -22.06 5.94
N ILE A 448 -18.65 -21.73 4.90
CA ILE A 448 -17.43 -20.93 5.03
C ILE A 448 -17.87 -19.51 5.38
N ARG A 449 -18.21 -19.31 6.66
CA ARG A 449 -18.13 -18.00 7.30
C ARG A 449 -16.65 -17.67 7.43
N SER A 450 -16.07 -17.24 6.32
CA SER A 450 -14.96 -16.30 6.39
C SER A 450 -15.44 -15.17 7.30
N LEU A 451 -14.73 -14.95 8.41
CA LEU A 451 -15.03 -13.83 9.29
C LEU A 451 -14.78 -12.57 8.48
N ARG A 452 -15.87 -11.87 8.18
CA ARG A 452 -15.88 -10.72 7.28
C ARG A 452 -15.15 -9.55 7.93
N MET A 453 -13.83 -9.58 7.82
CA MET A 453 -12.98 -8.43 8.01
C MET A 453 -13.22 -7.51 6.81
N ASP A 454 -14.26 -6.68 6.90
CA ASP A 454 -14.53 -5.58 5.98
C ASP A 454 -13.44 -4.49 6.15
N VAL A 455 -12.19 -4.86 5.85
CA VAL A 455 -11.07 -3.92 5.68
C VAL A 455 -11.38 -3.14 4.42
N ASN A 456 -12.02 -1.99 4.59
CA ASN A 456 -12.44 -1.12 3.52
C ASN A 456 -11.19 -0.59 2.78
N VAL A 457 -10.83 -1.23 1.66
CA VAL A 457 -9.55 -0.99 0.95
C VAL A 457 -9.42 0.44 0.39
N CYS A 458 -10.49 1.24 0.41
CA CYS A 458 -10.43 2.68 0.16
C CYS A 458 -9.73 3.45 1.30
N ASP A 459 -10.03 3.16 2.57
CA ASP A 459 -9.60 4.00 3.69
C ASP A 459 -8.09 3.90 3.94
N LEU A 460 -7.46 2.79 3.53
CA LEU A 460 -6.01 2.59 3.62
C LEU A 460 -5.22 3.41 2.57
N LEU A 461 -5.87 3.95 1.54
CA LEU A 461 -5.25 4.85 0.57
C LEU A 461 -5.29 6.31 1.03
N ASP A 462 -6.39 6.74 1.66
CA ASP A 462 -6.48 8.10 2.23
C ASP A 462 -5.53 8.28 3.43
N LEU A 463 -5.36 7.25 4.26
CA LEU A 463 -4.43 7.29 5.41
C LEU A 463 -2.94 7.37 5.00
N LEU A 464 -2.60 7.15 3.73
CA LEU A 464 -1.25 7.31 3.17
C LEU A 464 -1.07 8.65 2.42
N GLY A 465 -2.06 9.54 2.45
CA GLY A 465 -2.12 10.77 1.67
C GLY A 465 -2.26 12.08 2.48
N GLY A 466 -1.80 12.12 3.74
CA GLY A 466 -1.92 13.31 4.60
C GLY A 466 -0.81 14.36 4.38
N SER A 467 -1.13 15.45 3.67
CA SER A 467 -0.35 16.69 3.68
C SER A 467 -0.83 17.67 4.75
N GLU A 468 0.02 18.64 5.11
CA GLU A 468 -0.18 19.58 6.23
C GLU A 468 -1.26 20.64 5.95
N GLU A 469 -2.03 21.06 6.97
CA GLU A 469 -1.88 22.40 7.60
C GLU A 469 -2.79 22.66 8.83
N THR A 470 -2.14 23.22 9.85
CA THR A 470 -2.57 24.04 11.02
C THR A 470 -4.02 24.48 11.28
N LEU A 471 -4.36 24.63 12.58
CA LEU A 471 -5.06 25.82 13.13
C LEU A 471 -4.73 26.07 14.63
N GLN A 472 -4.96 27.28 15.14
CA GLN A 472 -4.54 27.85 16.44
C GLN A 472 -5.56 28.95 16.90
N PRO A 473 -5.47 29.63 18.08
CA PRO A 473 -4.88 29.27 19.39
C PRO A 473 -5.70 29.70 20.66
N SER A 474 -5.28 29.25 21.87
CA SER A 474 -5.29 29.99 23.17
C SER A 474 -6.62 30.31 23.92
N PRO A 475 -6.63 30.75 25.22
CA PRO A 475 -5.52 30.88 26.21
C PRO A 475 -5.78 30.45 27.70
N ALA A 476 -4.66 30.31 28.45
CA ALA A 476 -4.42 30.73 29.87
C ALA A 476 -4.78 29.88 31.13
N VAL A 477 -3.96 30.14 32.18
CA VAL A 477 -4.02 29.73 33.62
C VAL A 477 -3.74 28.25 33.93
N GLY A 478 -2.86 27.85 34.87
CA GLY A 478 -1.92 28.60 35.72
C GLY A 478 -1.14 27.66 36.69
N ALA A 479 0.05 28.06 37.16
CA ALA A 479 0.88 27.29 38.10
C ALA A 479 0.54 27.64 39.59
N PRO A 480 0.92 26.83 40.61
CA PRO A 480 2.32 26.67 41.03
C PRO A 480 2.74 25.28 41.59
N ALA A 481 3.99 25.19 42.05
CA ALA A 481 4.57 24.14 42.91
C ALA A 481 5.32 24.84 44.08
N PRO A 482 6.14 24.19 44.95
CA PRO A 482 6.28 22.76 45.29
C PRO A 482 6.14 22.52 46.83
N GLY A 483 6.46 21.30 47.33
CA GLY A 483 6.56 20.99 48.76
C GLY A 483 7.66 19.96 49.08
N LEU A 484 8.36 20.12 50.22
CA LEU A 484 9.51 19.31 50.66
C LEU A 484 9.17 18.38 51.85
N LEU A 485 10.20 17.60 52.24
CA LEU A 485 10.47 16.90 53.52
C LEU A 485 10.27 15.37 53.49
N ILE A 486 11.01 14.52 54.20
CA ILE A 486 12.43 14.37 54.63
C ILE A 486 12.47 13.13 55.55
N ASN A 487 13.52 12.32 55.45
CA ASN A 487 14.04 11.25 56.34
C ASN A 487 13.21 10.69 57.53
N THR A 488 13.18 9.36 57.67
CA THR A 488 13.97 8.55 58.67
C THR A 488 13.44 7.09 58.72
N ALA A 489 14.10 6.03 59.23
CA ALA A 489 15.49 5.54 59.28
C ALA A 489 15.67 4.63 60.52
N SER A 490 15.86 3.31 60.34
CA SER A 490 16.52 2.38 61.31
C SER A 490 16.79 1.00 60.66
N THR A 491 18.00 0.40 60.67
CA THR A 491 18.72 -0.40 61.72
C THR A 491 18.00 -1.68 62.20
N ALA A 492 18.64 -2.84 62.47
CA ALA A 492 20.09 -3.19 62.59
C ALA A 492 20.40 -4.72 62.39
N GLY A 493 21.70 -5.08 62.32
CA GLY A 493 22.27 -6.45 62.43
C GLY A 493 22.63 -7.12 61.09
N GLY A 494 23.75 -7.83 60.90
CA GLY A 494 24.73 -8.44 61.83
C GLY A 494 24.55 -9.98 61.86
N ASP A 495 25.52 -10.87 61.59
CA ASP A 495 26.97 -10.65 61.51
C ASP A 495 27.72 -11.69 60.62
N LEU A 496 28.83 -11.24 60.03
CA LEU A 496 30.13 -11.91 59.92
C LEU A 496 30.25 -13.43 59.58
N LEU A 497 30.25 -13.79 58.29
CA LEU A 497 30.83 -15.06 57.80
C LEU A 497 31.65 -14.84 56.50
N ASP A 498 32.68 -13.99 56.61
CA ASP A 498 33.61 -13.65 55.52
C ASP A 498 34.97 -14.34 55.70
N LEU A 499 35.18 -15.50 55.05
CA LEU A 499 36.50 -15.99 54.65
C LEU A 499 36.42 -17.17 53.65
N LEU A 500 37.40 -17.24 52.74
CA LEU A 500 37.54 -18.21 51.61
C LEU A 500 36.64 -17.91 50.39
N GLY A 501 37.04 -16.90 49.62
CA GLY A 501 36.31 -16.48 48.41
C GLY A 501 36.55 -17.34 47.17
N VAL A 502 35.51 -17.44 46.35
CA VAL A 502 35.57 -17.67 44.90
C VAL A 502 35.00 -16.40 44.25
N LEU A 503 35.66 -15.88 43.21
CA LEU A 503 35.23 -14.66 42.52
C LEU A 503 34.09 -14.96 41.54
N GLU A 504 32.86 -15.00 42.03
CA GLU A 504 31.67 -14.86 41.17
C GLU A 504 31.45 -13.38 40.78
N PRO A 505 30.96 -13.09 39.56
CA PRO A 505 30.67 -11.71 39.15
C PRO A 505 29.57 -11.09 40.02
N ALA A 506 29.72 -9.81 40.34
CA ALA A 506 28.66 -9.06 41.02
C ALA A 506 27.34 -9.11 40.22
N PRO A 507 26.15 -9.20 40.87
CA PRO A 507 24.88 -9.23 40.17
C PRO A 507 24.72 -8.01 39.25
N LEU A 508 24.57 -8.27 37.95
CA LEU A 508 24.12 -7.24 37.01
C LEU A 508 22.79 -6.68 37.50
N ALA A 509 22.65 -5.35 37.52
CA ALA A 509 21.39 -4.71 37.88
C ALA A 509 20.28 -5.24 36.95
N PRO A 510 19.08 -5.57 37.47
CA PRO A 510 18.03 -6.16 36.66
C PRO A 510 17.64 -5.22 35.52
N ALA A 511 17.59 -5.75 34.30
CA ALA A 511 17.23 -5.00 33.11
C ALA A 511 15.84 -4.36 33.27
N PRO A 512 15.61 -3.14 32.74
CA PRO A 512 14.35 -2.41 32.95
C PRO A 512 13.16 -3.16 32.36
N THR A 513 12.36 -3.77 33.24
CA THR A 513 11.09 -4.44 32.91
C THR A 513 9.95 -3.43 32.92
N VAL A 514 9.22 -3.31 31.81
CA VAL A 514 8.01 -2.50 31.69
C VAL A 514 6.77 -3.40 31.73
N PRO A 515 5.76 -3.14 32.57
CA PRO A 515 4.45 -3.78 32.44
C PRO A 515 3.76 -3.24 31.19
N VAL A 516 3.36 -4.14 30.28
CA VAL A 516 2.74 -3.79 28.99
C VAL A 516 1.29 -4.26 28.88
N TYR A 517 0.85 -5.15 29.77
CA TYR A 517 -0.55 -5.57 29.90
C TYR A 517 -0.83 -5.94 31.35
N GLU A 518 -1.93 -5.46 31.91
CA GLU A 518 -2.42 -5.85 33.22
C GLU A 518 -3.94 -5.79 33.23
N LYS A 519 -4.59 -6.95 33.13
CA LYS A 519 -6.05 -7.07 32.99
C LYS A 519 -6.51 -8.46 33.38
N ASP A 520 -7.70 -8.57 33.96
CA ASP A 520 -8.35 -9.84 34.34
C ASP A 520 -7.45 -10.78 35.18
N GLY A 521 -6.55 -10.19 35.98
CA GLY A 521 -5.58 -10.89 36.82
C GLY A 521 -4.31 -11.40 36.10
N VAL A 522 -4.18 -11.20 34.78
CA VAL A 522 -2.96 -11.53 34.03
C VAL A 522 -2.11 -10.28 33.84
N THR A 523 -0.86 -10.34 34.29
CA THR A 523 0.15 -9.30 34.11
C THR A 523 1.21 -9.77 33.13
N LEU A 524 1.56 -8.94 32.15
CA LEU A 524 2.61 -9.18 31.17
C LEU A 524 3.67 -8.08 31.26
N THR A 525 4.92 -8.49 31.46
CA THR A 525 6.08 -7.61 31.59
C THR A 525 7.07 -7.86 30.46
N LEU A 526 7.76 -6.83 30.01
CA LEU A 526 8.66 -6.85 28.87
C LEU A 526 10.02 -6.26 29.25
N SER A 527 11.10 -6.96 28.92
CA SER A 527 12.49 -6.47 29.04
C SER A 527 13.19 -6.53 27.68
N CYS A 528 13.90 -5.45 27.34
CA CYS A 528 14.71 -5.33 26.12
C CYS A 528 16.20 -5.49 26.42
N GLU A 529 16.92 -6.13 25.50
CA GLU A 529 18.39 -6.24 25.50
C GLU A 529 18.94 -6.04 24.08
N LYS A 530 19.81 -5.04 23.89
CA LYS A 530 20.42 -4.74 22.59
C LYS A 530 21.61 -5.67 22.35
N GLN A 531 21.48 -6.62 21.43
CA GLN A 531 22.58 -7.52 21.05
C GLN A 531 23.55 -6.88 20.05
N SER A 532 23.07 -6.00 19.17
CA SER A 532 23.89 -5.32 18.17
C SER A 532 23.22 -4.02 17.70
N ASP A 533 23.87 -3.30 16.78
CA ASP A 533 23.33 -2.04 16.27
C ASP A 533 22.16 -2.19 15.25
N THR A 534 21.75 -3.43 14.98
CA THR A 534 20.49 -3.77 14.27
C THR A 534 19.66 -4.84 14.98
N GLY A 535 20.20 -5.52 16.00
CA GLY A 535 19.61 -6.68 16.66
C GLY A 535 19.16 -6.39 18.10
N LEU A 536 17.87 -6.61 18.37
CA LEU A 536 17.23 -6.43 19.68
C LEU A 536 16.62 -7.76 20.13
N THR A 537 16.89 -8.18 21.36
CA THR A 537 16.17 -9.28 22.02
C THR A 537 15.11 -8.69 22.95
N VAL A 538 13.90 -9.22 22.86
CA VAL A 538 12.75 -8.84 23.68
C VAL A 538 12.28 -10.09 24.40
N THR A 539 12.31 -10.06 25.74
CA THR A 539 11.78 -11.14 26.58
C THR A 539 10.48 -10.66 27.22
N LEU A 540 9.40 -11.38 26.94
CA LEU A 540 8.08 -11.14 27.53
C LEU A 540 7.83 -12.19 28.61
N THR A 541 7.40 -11.76 29.78
CA THR A 541 7.15 -12.61 30.95
C THR A 541 5.72 -12.39 31.45
N ALA A 542 4.90 -13.44 31.37
CA ALA A 542 3.51 -13.45 31.79
C ALA A 542 3.36 -14.13 33.17
N SER A 543 2.45 -13.60 34.00
CA SER A 543 2.07 -14.17 35.30
C SER A 543 0.58 -14.01 35.58
N ASN A 544 -0.03 -15.02 36.19
CA ASN A 544 -1.45 -15.07 36.52
C ASN A 544 -1.64 -14.92 38.04
N SER A 545 -2.35 -13.88 38.48
CA SER A 545 -2.66 -13.59 39.89
C SER A 545 -4.03 -14.13 40.35
N THR A 546 -4.82 -14.72 39.45
CA THR A 546 -6.12 -15.30 39.79
C THR A 546 -5.99 -16.60 40.59
N ASP A 547 -7.12 -17.06 41.14
CA ASP A 547 -7.23 -18.29 41.94
C ASP A 547 -7.36 -19.57 41.08
N SER A 548 -7.24 -19.47 39.75
CA SER A 548 -7.42 -20.58 38.79
C SER A 548 -6.32 -20.60 37.73
N ASP A 549 -5.85 -21.79 37.36
CA ASP A 549 -4.85 -21.96 36.30
C ASP A 549 -5.43 -21.62 34.92
N ILE A 550 -4.65 -20.92 34.08
CA ILE A 550 -5.03 -20.61 32.69
C ILE A 550 -4.26 -21.55 31.75
N SER A 551 -4.97 -22.50 31.15
CA SER A 551 -4.43 -23.44 30.16
C SER A 551 -4.49 -22.89 28.72
N SER A 552 -3.61 -23.38 27.84
CA SER A 552 -3.53 -23.00 26.41
C SER A 552 -3.19 -21.52 26.18
N PHE A 553 -2.35 -20.95 27.04
CA PHE A 553 -1.84 -19.59 26.88
C PHE A 553 -0.85 -19.52 25.71
N THR A 554 -1.16 -18.71 24.69
CA THR A 554 -0.31 -18.49 23.52
C THR A 554 -0.05 -17.01 23.28
N LEU A 555 1.21 -16.63 23.08
CA LEU A 555 1.60 -15.26 22.73
C LEU A 555 1.92 -15.15 21.24
N GLN A 556 1.36 -14.14 20.58
CA GLN A 556 1.61 -13.82 19.17
C GLN A 556 2.22 -12.41 19.07
N ALA A 557 3.06 -12.19 18.06
CA ALA A 557 3.75 -10.92 17.85
C ALA A 557 3.87 -10.61 16.35
N ALA A 558 3.72 -9.33 16.00
CA ALA A 558 3.79 -8.83 14.63
C ALA A 558 4.70 -7.60 14.55
N VAL A 559 5.35 -7.39 13.39
CA VAL A 559 6.26 -6.26 13.13
C VAL A 559 6.09 -5.74 11.69
N PRO A 560 6.48 -4.49 11.40
CA PRO A 560 6.52 -3.97 10.03
C PRO A 560 7.41 -4.81 9.11
N LYS A 561 7.07 -4.88 7.82
CA LYS A 561 7.80 -5.67 6.80
C LYS A 561 9.28 -5.28 6.61
N SER A 562 9.73 -4.15 7.17
CA SER A 562 11.12 -3.69 7.20
C SER A 562 11.96 -4.34 8.31
N VAL A 563 11.35 -5.09 9.22
CA VAL A 563 11.96 -5.74 10.39
C VAL A 563 11.73 -7.26 10.30
N GLN A 564 12.75 -8.05 10.60
CA GLN A 564 12.65 -9.50 10.72
C GLN A 564 12.37 -9.86 12.19
N LEU A 565 11.40 -10.75 12.42
CA LEU A 565 11.04 -11.26 13.75
C LEU A 565 11.23 -12.78 13.80
N HIS A 566 11.81 -13.27 14.89
CA HIS A 566 11.95 -14.70 15.17
C HIS A 566 11.56 -15.00 16.62
N MET A 567 10.48 -15.77 16.80
CA MET A 567 10.00 -16.25 18.10
C MET A 567 10.72 -17.55 18.45
N LYS A 568 11.26 -17.65 19.67
CA LYS A 568 11.69 -18.95 20.24
C LYS A 568 10.47 -19.71 20.77
N ALA A 569 10.66 -20.96 21.20
CA ALA A 569 9.62 -21.68 21.92
C ALA A 569 9.34 -21.03 23.29
N PRO A 570 8.07 -21.00 23.76
CA PRO A 570 7.73 -20.53 25.10
C PRO A 570 8.21 -21.51 26.17
N SER A 571 8.37 -21.05 27.41
CA SER A 571 8.72 -21.92 28.55
C SER A 571 7.57 -22.82 29.04
N GLY A 572 6.34 -22.61 28.54
CA GLY A 572 5.14 -23.36 28.89
C GLY A 572 3.90 -22.81 28.18
N ASP A 573 2.82 -23.58 28.21
CA ASP A 573 1.51 -23.30 27.61
C ASP A 573 0.41 -23.03 28.64
N SER A 574 0.79 -22.93 29.92
CA SER A 574 -0.11 -22.76 31.05
C SER A 574 0.45 -21.73 32.04
N LEU A 575 -0.44 -20.91 32.60
CA LEU A 575 -0.13 -19.90 33.62
C LEU A 575 -0.78 -20.28 34.95
N PRO A 576 -0.03 -20.89 35.89
CA PRO A 576 -0.56 -21.31 37.18
C PRO A 576 -1.09 -20.16 38.04
N ALA A 577 -2.07 -20.48 38.88
CA ALA A 577 -2.72 -19.58 39.82
C ALA A 577 -1.75 -18.91 40.80
N ARG A 578 -2.17 -17.77 41.36
CA ARG A 578 -1.49 -17.02 42.43
C ARG A 578 -0.01 -16.68 42.17
N GLY A 579 0.40 -16.60 40.90
CA GLY A 579 1.76 -16.25 40.47
C GLY A 579 2.82 -17.33 40.75
N THR A 580 2.40 -18.57 41.00
CA THR A 580 3.29 -19.68 41.41
C THR A 580 4.32 -20.10 40.36
N ALA A 581 4.06 -19.80 39.09
CA ALA A 581 5.07 -19.82 38.01
C ALA A 581 4.82 -18.69 37.01
N LYS A 582 5.78 -18.45 36.11
CA LYS A 582 5.69 -17.46 35.02
C LYS A 582 6.02 -18.12 33.68
N VAL A 583 5.33 -17.71 32.62
CA VAL A 583 5.66 -18.12 31.25
C VAL A 583 6.52 -17.03 30.59
N THR A 584 7.68 -17.42 30.08
CA THR A 584 8.59 -16.54 29.35
C THR A 584 8.59 -16.87 27.85
N GLN A 585 8.47 -15.84 27.02
CA GLN A 585 8.54 -15.90 25.57
C GLN A 585 9.66 -14.98 25.08
N VAL A 586 10.63 -15.51 24.32
CA VAL A 586 11.77 -14.74 23.80
C VAL A 586 11.61 -14.48 22.32
N VAL A 587 11.75 -13.21 21.93
CA VAL A 587 11.61 -12.72 20.55
C VAL A 587 12.91 -12.03 20.15
N VAL A 588 13.46 -12.42 19.00
CA VAL A 588 14.63 -11.76 18.40
C VAL A 588 14.16 -10.92 17.22
N LEU A 589 14.49 -9.63 17.24
CA LEU A 589 14.17 -8.66 16.20
C LEU A 589 15.45 -8.21 15.50
N ASN A 590 15.45 -8.18 14.18
CA ASN A 590 16.54 -7.64 13.36
C ASN A 590 16.01 -6.56 12.42
N ASN A 591 16.51 -5.34 12.58
CA ASN A 591 16.13 -4.14 11.85
C ASN A 591 17.28 -3.67 10.95
N PRO A 592 17.53 -4.33 9.79
CA PRO A 592 18.64 -4.00 8.90
C PRO A 592 18.52 -2.60 8.28
N ASN A 593 17.32 -2.01 8.34
CA ASN A 593 16.99 -0.70 7.74
C ASN A 593 17.05 0.47 8.73
N LYS A 594 17.34 0.21 10.03
CA LYS A 594 17.38 1.20 11.12
C LYS A 594 16.13 2.11 11.21
N VAL A 595 14.95 1.56 10.91
CA VAL A 595 13.68 2.31 11.00
C VAL A 595 13.27 2.47 12.46
N GLY A 596 12.91 3.69 12.88
CA GLY A 596 12.39 3.95 14.23
C GLY A 596 11.04 3.26 14.46
N LEU A 597 10.79 2.79 15.69
CA LEU A 597 9.60 2.03 16.06
C LEU A 597 8.66 2.88 16.93
N THR A 598 7.55 3.34 16.36
CA THR A 598 6.53 4.17 17.02
C THR A 598 5.15 3.89 16.42
N HIS A 599 4.15 3.58 17.24
CA HIS A 599 2.77 3.30 16.84
C HIS A 599 1.76 3.87 17.86
N THR A 600 0.46 3.84 17.55
CA THR A 600 -0.60 4.54 18.32
C THR A 600 -1.92 3.76 18.36
N HIS A 601 -2.64 3.90 19.47
CA HIS A 601 -3.65 2.95 19.97
C HIS A 601 -5.13 3.23 19.58
N THR A 602 -5.92 2.16 19.43
CA THR A 602 -7.38 2.16 19.63
C THR A 602 -7.93 0.73 19.91
N ASN A 603 -9.24 0.57 20.13
CA ASN A 603 -9.90 -0.67 20.59
C ASN A 603 -11.44 -0.64 20.25
N ILE A 604 -12.33 -1.63 20.46
CA ILE A 604 -12.35 -2.84 21.33
C ILE A 604 -13.14 -3.99 20.63
N HIS A 605 -12.65 -5.25 20.64
CA HIS A 605 -13.39 -6.47 21.04
C HIS A 605 -12.47 -7.71 21.07
N THR A 606 -12.81 -8.72 21.89
CA THR A 606 -11.89 -9.64 22.59
C THR A 606 -11.09 -10.64 21.73
N HIS A 607 -10.18 -10.14 20.90
CA HIS A 607 -8.80 -10.61 20.88
C HIS A 607 -7.94 -9.45 21.40
N ASP A 608 -7.45 -9.54 22.64
CA ASP A 608 -6.71 -8.45 23.31
C ASP A 608 -5.32 -8.27 22.67
N THR A 609 -5.30 -7.53 21.55
CA THR A 609 -4.11 -7.20 20.77
C THR A 609 -3.40 -6.02 21.42
N VAL A 610 -2.42 -6.32 22.26
CA VAL A 610 -1.63 -5.31 22.98
C VAL A 610 -0.62 -4.67 22.04
N GLN A 611 -0.88 -3.42 21.64
CA GLN A 611 0.15 -2.55 21.09
C GLN A 611 1.01 -1.99 22.24
N ILE A 612 2.32 -1.95 22.03
CA ILE A 612 3.30 -1.57 23.06
C ILE A 612 3.84 -0.20 22.67
N ASP A 613 3.28 0.86 23.28
CA ASP A 613 3.53 2.25 22.89
C ASP A 613 4.96 2.74 23.18
N SER A 614 5.78 1.97 23.90
CA SER A 614 7.20 2.25 24.12
C SER A 614 8.00 0.98 24.46
N PHE A 615 9.11 0.75 23.76
CA PHE A 615 10.11 -0.23 24.17
C PHE A 615 11.10 0.41 25.18
N PRO A 616 11.42 -0.25 26.31
CA PRO A 616 12.37 0.31 27.27
C PRO A 616 13.79 0.44 26.71
N GLY A 617 14.33 1.66 26.77
CA GLY A 617 15.78 1.90 26.87
C GLY A 617 16.63 1.63 25.62
N LEU A 618 16.30 2.19 24.46
CA LEU A 618 17.20 2.18 23.30
C LEU A 618 18.27 3.30 23.32
N ASP A 619 17.97 4.44 23.96
CA ASP A 619 18.86 5.63 24.01
C ASP A 619 19.49 5.87 25.40
N ALA A 620 19.59 4.84 26.25
CA ALA A 620 20.12 4.92 27.62
C ALA A 620 21.63 4.58 27.72
N ALA A 621 22.41 4.82 26.66
CA ALA A 621 23.83 4.46 26.58
C ALA A 621 24.64 5.48 25.75
N GLY A 622 24.60 6.75 26.13
CA GLY A 622 25.37 7.82 25.50
C GLY A 622 25.43 9.10 26.34
N GLN A 623 26.58 9.32 26.99
CA GLN A 623 27.11 10.66 27.30
C GLN A 623 28.04 11.10 26.18
#